data_AF-A0A840GUR5-F1
#
_entry.id   AF-A0A840GUR5-F1
#
_cell.length_a   1.000
_cell.length_b   1.000
_cell.length_c   1.000
_cell.angle_alpha   90.00
_cell.angle_beta   90.00
_cell.angle_gamma   90.00
#
_symmetry.space_group_name_H-M   'P 1'
#
loop_
_entity.id
_entity.type
_entity.pdbx_description
1 polymer ?
#
loop_
_entity_poly.entity_id
_entity_poly.type
_entity_poly.pdbx_seq_one_letter_code
_entity_poly.pdbx_strand_id
1 'polypeptide(L)' 'MPRLKIGELPDEKPVKVSTELPAAVHRDLIAYAEALKRQGGQVVDPTKLIAPMLARFMATDRGFSKLKRQGHVPAAEEGQ' A
#
# COMPACT_ATOMS: atom_id res chain seq x y z
N MET A 1 25.55 22.28 -17.34
CA MET A 1 25.02 20.93 -17.13
C MET A 1 24.32 20.89 -15.77
N PRO A 2 23.00 20.78 -15.71
CA PRO A 2 22.28 20.80 -14.44
C PRO A 2 22.57 19.49 -13.69
N ARG A 3 23.18 19.60 -12.49
CA ARG A 3 23.31 18.46 -11.56
C ARG A 3 21.91 18.02 -11.19
N LEU A 4 21.51 16.85 -11.66
CA LEU A 4 20.37 16.13 -11.11
C LEU A 4 20.73 15.84 -9.66
N LYS A 5 20.17 16.62 -8.73
CA LYS A 5 20.15 16.28 -7.31
C LYS A 5 19.20 15.10 -7.19
N ILE A 6 19.76 13.89 -7.31
CA ILE A 6 19.07 12.69 -6.87
C ILE A 6 18.98 12.87 -5.35
N GLY A 7 17.82 13.36 -4.88
CA GLY A 7 17.51 13.34 -3.45
C GLY A 7 17.67 11.91 -2.95
N GLU A 8 18.01 11.76 -1.68
CA GLU A 8 18.17 10.45 -1.04
C GLU A 8 17.04 9.52 -1.49
N LEU A 9 17.44 8.35 -2.00
CA LEU A 9 16.50 7.30 -2.37
C LEU A 9 15.59 7.08 -1.16
N PRO A 10 14.25 7.04 -1.34
CA PRO A 10 13.36 6.79 -0.22
C PRO A 10 13.84 5.52 0.48
N ASP A 11 14.06 5.61 1.79
CA ASP A 11 14.39 4.46 2.62
C ASP A 11 13.12 3.60 2.68
N GLU A 12 12.92 2.74 1.67
CA GLU A 12 11.79 1.80 1.57
C GLU A 12 11.99 0.63 2.54
N LYS A 13 12.32 0.93 3.80
CA LYS A 13 12.34 -0.09 4.85
C LYS A 13 10.91 -0.57 5.05
N PRO A 14 10.63 -1.86 4.83
CA PRO A 14 9.29 -2.39 5.06
C PRO A 14 8.96 -2.29 6.54
N VAL A 15 7.91 -1.54 6.87
CA VAL A 15 7.37 -1.46 8.23
C VAL A 15 6.38 -2.59 8.44
N LYS A 16 6.61 -3.41 9.48
CA LYS A 16 5.68 -4.47 9.85
C LYS A 16 4.50 -3.88 10.62
N VAL A 17 3.30 -4.02 10.05
CA VAL A 17 2.04 -3.62 10.69
C VAL A 17 1.26 -4.87 11.08
N SER A 18 0.92 -5.01 12.35
CA SER A 18 0.02 -6.05 12.85
C SER A 18 -1.39 -5.46 12.99
N THR A 19 -2.37 -6.07 12.33
CA THR A 19 -3.77 -5.61 12.35
C THR A 19 -4.72 -6.80 12.33
N GLU A 20 -5.89 -6.64 12.94
CA GLU A 20 -6.96 -7.62 12.93
C GLU A 20 -7.98 -7.28 11.84
N LEU A 21 -8.32 -8.25 11.01
CA LEU A 21 -9.33 -8.09 9.96
C LEU A 21 -10.65 -8.73 10.41
N PRO A 22 -11.80 -8.09 10.13
CA PRO A 22 -13.08 -8.76 10.27
C PRO A 22 -13.11 -10.07 9.47
N ALA A 23 -13.71 -11.13 10.04
CA ALA A 23 -13.71 -12.45 9.43
C ALA A 23 -14.31 -12.46 8.01
N ALA A 24 -15.30 -11.61 7.74
CA ALA A 24 -15.88 -11.45 6.40
C ALA A 24 -14.84 -10.94 5.38
N VAL A 25 -14.08 -9.90 5.74
CA VAL A 25 -13.04 -9.31 4.89
C VAL A 25 -11.93 -10.32 4.60
N HIS A 26 -11.53 -11.10 5.61
CA HIS A 26 -10.53 -12.15 5.41
C HIS A 26 -11.00 -13.23 4.42
N ARG A 27 -12.26 -13.67 4.52
CA ARG A 27 -12.84 -14.63 3.56
C ARG A 27 -12.87 -14.07 2.13
N ASP A 28 -13.27 -12.82 1.98
CA ASP A 28 -13.31 -12.16 0.67
C ASP A 28 -11.91 -11.99 0.09
N LEU A 29 -10.90 -11.70 0.92
CA LEU A 29 -9.51 -11.59 0.50
C LEU A 29 -8.96 -12.93 -0.04
N ILE A 30 -9.29 -14.05 0.61
CA ILE A 30 -8.96 -15.39 0.12
C ILE A 30 -9.65 -15.67 -1.22
N ALA A 31 -10.96 -15.40 -1.30
CA ALA A 31 -11.72 -15.60 -2.53
C ALA A 31 -11.18 -14.74 -3.68
N TYR A 32 -10.78 -13.51 -3.39
CA TYR A 32 -10.17 -12.61 -4.36
C TYR A 32 -8.82 -13.13 -4.87
N ALA A 33 -7.95 -13.63 -3.98
CA ALA A 33 -6.68 -14.22 -4.38
C ALA A 33 -6.87 -15.44 -5.31
N GLU A 34 -7.85 -16.29 -5.01
CA GLU A 34 -8.23 -17.43 -5.87
C GLU A 34 -8.79 -16.98 -7.22
N ALA A 35 -9.62 -15.93 -7.25
CA ALA A 35 -10.14 -15.37 -8.49
C ALA A 35 -9.00 -14.81 -9.37
N LEU A 36 -8.02 -14.14 -8.77
CA LEU A 36 -6.87 -13.57 -9.46
C LEU A 36 -5.96 -14.66 -10.05
N LYS A 37 -5.73 -15.75 -9.29
CA LYS A 37 -5.01 -16.93 -9.76
C LYS A 37 -5.66 -17.54 -11.01
N ARG A 38 -6.99 -17.65 -11.03
CA ARG A 38 -7.74 -18.20 -12.18
C ARG A 38 -7.62 -17.34 -13.45
N GLN A 39 -7.40 -16.03 -13.31
CA GLN A 39 -7.23 -15.12 -14.45
C GLN A 39 -5.81 -15.13 -15.05
N GLY A 40 -4.96 -16.09 -14.69
CA GLY A 40 -3.58 -16.20 -15.17
C GLY A 40 -2.54 -15.55 -14.26
N GLY A 41 -2.94 -15.17 -13.05
CA GLY A 41 -2.01 -14.72 -12.01
C GLY A 41 -1.21 -15.85 -11.38
N GLN A 42 -0.06 -15.52 -10.81
CA GLN A 42 0.65 -16.44 -9.91
C GLN A 42 -0.18 -16.73 -8.65
N VAL A 43 0.16 -17.81 -7.95
CA VAL A 43 -0.37 -18.05 -6.60
C VAL A 43 0.10 -16.90 -5.71
N VAL A 44 -0.84 -16.05 -5.28
CA VAL A 44 -0.57 -14.94 -4.38
C VAL A 44 -1.10 -15.29 -2.99
N ASP A 45 -0.26 -15.17 -1.99
CA ASP A 45 -0.68 -15.18 -0.59
C ASP A 45 -1.68 -14.03 -0.37
N PRO A 46 -2.92 -14.29 0.08
CA PRO A 46 -3.93 -13.26 0.30
C PRO A 46 -3.41 -12.07 1.12
N THR A 47 -2.54 -12.31 2.10
CA THR A 47 -1.97 -11.25 2.95
C THR A 47 -1.04 -10.31 2.19
N LYS A 48 -0.34 -10.81 1.16
CA LYS A 48 0.53 -10.01 0.29
C LYS A 48 -0.25 -9.06 -0.62
N LEU A 49 -1.57 -9.22 -0.75
CA LEU A 49 -2.43 -8.30 -1.49
C LEU A 49 -2.76 -7.03 -0.68
N ILE A 50 -2.68 -7.09 0.65
CA ILE A 50 -3.09 -5.98 1.53
C ILE A 50 -2.29 -4.71 1.21
N ALA A 51 -0.96 -4.80 1.21
CA ALA A 51 -0.09 -3.66 0.95
C ALA A 51 -0.34 -3.01 -0.43
N PRO A 52 -0.29 -3.72 -1.57
CA PRO A 52 -0.53 -3.12 -2.88
C PRO A 52 -1.98 -2.63 -3.07
N MET A 53 -2.97 -3.28 -2.45
CA MET A 53 -4.36 -2.79 -2.48
C MET A 53 -4.50 -1.46 -1.73
N LEU A 54 -3.93 -1.34 -0.53
CA LEU A 54 -3.94 -0.10 0.24
C LEU A 54 -3.17 1.02 -0.48
N ALA A 55 -2.01 0.70 -1.06
CA ALA A 55 -1.25 1.66 -1.85
C ALA A 55 -2.06 2.17 -3.06
N ARG A 56 -2.72 1.28 -3.79
CA ARG A 56 -3.59 1.65 -4.92
C ARG A 56 -4.77 2.48 -4.46
N PHE A 57 -5.42 2.11 -3.35
CA PHE A 57 -6.51 2.88 -2.76
C PHE A 57 -6.07 4.32 -2.47
N MET A 58 -4.99 4.50 -1.70
CA MET A 58 -4.43 5.82 -1.35
C MET A 58 -4.04 6.63 -2.59
N ALA A 59 -3.45 6.00 -3.61
CA ALA A 59 -3.06 6.67 -4.85
C ALA A 59 -4.27 7.20 -5.65
N THR A 60 -5.42 6.53 -5.57
CA THR A 60 -6.64 6.91 -6.29
C THR A 60 -7.57 7.84 -5.50
N ASP A 61 -7.37 7.95 -4.19
CA ASP A 61 -8.15 8.84 -3.34
C ASP A 61 -7.77 10.31 -3.59
N ARG A 62 -8.65 11.04 -4.27
CA ARG A 62 -8.47 12.47 -4.58
C ARG A 62 -8.52 13.35 -3.33
N GLY A 63 -9.33 12.99 -2.34
CA GLY A 63 -9.42 13.71 -1.07
C GLY A 63 -8.09 13.63 -0.32
N PHE A 64 -7.56 12.41 -0.21
CA PHE A 64 -6.24 12.16 0.35
C PHE A 64 -5.14 12.88 -0.43
N SER A 65 -5.17 12.80 -1.76
CA SER A 65 -4.19 13.48 -2.63
C SER A 65 -4.16 15.00 -2.41
N LYS A 66 -5.34 15.62 -2.20
CA LYS A 66 -5.45 17.06 -1.92
C LYS A 66 -4.85 17.40 -0.55
N LEU A 67 -5.16 16.63 0.49
CA LEU A 67 -4.63 16.82 1.84
C LEU A 67 -3.11 16.64 1.89
N LYS A 68 -2.59 15.61 1.23
CA LYS A 68 -1.15 15.34 1.11
C LYS A 68 -0.42 16.51 0.45
N ARG A 69 -0.97 17.07 -0.64
CA ARG A 69 -0.38 18.23 -1.34
C ARG A 69 -0.41 19.51 -0.49
N GLN A 70 -1.42 19.66 0.35
CA GLN A 70 -1.55 20.82 1.24
C GLN A 70 -0.65 20.71 2.49
N GLY A 71 0.18 19.66 2.62
CA GLY A 71 1.04 19.45 3.78
C GLY A 71 0.27 19.14 5.07
N HIS A 72 -1.01 18.78 4.98
CA HIS A 72 -1.86 18.48 6.13
C HIS A 72 -1.75 17.02 6.59
N VAL A 73 -1.04 16.19 5.82
CA VAL A 73 -0.68 14.84 6.25
C VAL A 73 0.74 14.94 6.80
N PRO A 74 0.95 14.83 8.13
CA PRO A 74 2.30 14.75 8.65
C PRO A 74 3.00 13.56 7.99
N ALA A 75 4.26 13.75 7.57
CA ALA A 75 5.10 12.62 7.21
C ALA A 75 5.05 11.67 8.41
N ALA A 76 4.59 10.43 8.20
CA ALA A 76 4.48 9.46 9.27
C ALA A 76 5.84 9.44 9.98
N GLU A 77 5.87 9.90 11.23
CA GLU A 77 7.11 9.92 11.99
C GLU A 77 7.64 8.49 11.99
N GLU A 78 8.85 8.33 11.47
CA GLU A 78 9.57 7.06 11.46
C GLU A 78 9.69 6.63 12.93
N GLY A 79 8.81 5.71 13.31
CA GLY A 79 8.73 5.20 14.66
C GLY A 79 10.04 4.56 15.07
N GLN A 80 10.58 5.09 16.17
CA GLN A 80 11.72 4.62 16.95
C GLN A 80 11.61 3.15 17.37
#